data_AF-A0A373MVJ4-F1
#
_entry.id   AF-A0A373MVJ4-F1
#
_cell.length_a   1.000
_cell.length_b   1.000
_cell.length_c   1.000
_cell.angle_alpha   90.00
_cell.angle_beta   90.00
_cell.angle_gamma   90.00
#
_symmetry.space_group_name_H-M   'P 1'
#
loop_
_entity.id
_entity.type
_entity.pdbx_description
1 polymer ?
#
loop_
_entity_poly.entity_id
_entity_poly.type
_entity_poly.pdbx_seq_one_letter_code
_entity_poly.pdbx_strand_id
1 'polypeptide(L)'
;MAFCRFCGKELVDGKCDCQKFQEFMEENRKDESDFYQKTEQEQQYQQEYQQEEDSYQEYQQEAEQQYQQPYEKRHEPFLVQSFQPDFSSFSSFVSSVRDQSGVSEPSSNAGDPFEYNVPIVPDCVKPEENEVVVKQYNIARLRTRLKFMKAEGRLMVTNRRILFRAAGTSLTGNLLQEHEFDLDELAGIEMHKDYKFSLLNLFGSIAIEVLALYLTIALFSNAGNGGTIAVGVILGLLGIVPTVIVYKHPWLKLLCAGISVACFQMAIRASMSRSSFLSLLLIVASIVYLLDLLIVCFVPNLVIKIKVKGAHAAIHIGSQRSLLQRRGENEEYSGFVEVLPWEDTVMAMNELGALIDDLKKQGDYAIDKWSK
;
A
#
# COMPACT_ATOMS: atom_id res chain seq x y z
N MET A 1 -6.65 -87.00 19.29
CA MET A 1 -6.76 -87.00 17.82
C MET A 1 -7.71 -85.87 17.46
N ALA A 2 -7.22 -84.85 16.75
CA ALA A 2 -8.07 -83.76 16.29
C ALA A 2 -8.54 -84.10 14.86
N PHE A 3 -9.83 -83.89 14.57
CA PHE A 3 -10.40 -84.18 13.26
C PHE A 3 -10.80 -82.88 12.57
N CYS A 4 -10.61 -82.81 11.25
CA CYS A 4 -10.99 -81.66 10.46
C CYS A 4 -12.52 -81.50 10.47
N ARG A 5 -13.01 -80.34 10.90
CA ARG A 5 -14.46 -80.03 10.97
C ARG A 5 -15.16 -80.05 9.61
N PHE A 6 -14.41 -79.89 8.51
CA PHE A 6 -14.97 -79.83 7.15
C PHE A 6 -15.00 -81.17 6.42
N CYS A 7 -14.09 -82.10 6.73
CA CYS A 7 -13.98 -83.38 6.01
C CYS A 7 -13.89 -84.64 6.89
N GLY A 8 -13.85 -84.49 8.21
CA GLY A 8 -13.83 -85.61 9.16
C GLY A 8 -12.53 -86.42 9.22
N LYS A 9 -11.52 -86.11 8.40
CA LYS A 9 -10.20 -86.76 8.43
C LYS A 9 -9.39 -86.29 9.64
N GLU A 10 -8.50 -87.16 10.12
CA GLU A 10 -7.56 -86.82 11.19
C GLU A 10 -6.60 -85.70 10.73
N LEU A 11 -6.40 -84.71 11.58
CA LEU A 11 -5.46 -83.61 11.37
C LEU A 11 -4.05 -84.12 11.68
N VAL A 12 -3.17 -84.07 10.67
CA VAL A 12 -1.73 -84.33 10.85
C VAL A 12 -1.07 -82.98 11.07
N ASP A 13 -0.42 -82.79 12.23
CA ASP A 13 0.23 -81.52 12.63
C ASP A 13 -0.67 -80.27 12.51
N GLY A 14 -1.96 -80.43 12.82
CA GLY A 14 -2.94 -79.34 12.78
C GLY A 14 -3.34 -78.89 11.38
N LYS A 15 -2.96 -79.62 10.32
CA LYS A 15 -3.26 -79.30 8.92
C LYS A 15 -4.11 -80.38 8.27
N CYS A 16 -4.94 -79.97 7.31
CA CYS A 16 -5.77 -80.85 6.51
C CYS A 16 -5.71 -80.44 5.03
N ASP A 17 -5.59 -81.42 4.13
CA ASP A 17 -5.52 -81.20 2.68
C ASP A 17 -6.88 -80.98 2.01
N CYS A 18 -7.96 -80.81 2.78
CA CYS A 18 -9.25 -80.54 2.16
C CYS A 18 -9.35 -79.06 1.74
N GLN A 19 -9.88 -78.83 0.54
CA GLN A 19 -9.96 -77.51 -0.09
C GLN A 19 -10.64 -76.46 0.82
N LYS A 20 -11.73 -76.84 1.50
CA LYS A 20 -12.47 -75.96 2.42
C LYS A 20 -11.66 -75.54 3.65
N PHE A 21 -10.72 -76.38 4.11
CA PHE A 21 -9.85 -76.02 5.23
C PHE A 21 -8.74 -75.07 4.78
N GLN A 22 -8.20 -75.26 3.57
CA GLN A 22 -7.20 -74.34 2.99
C GLN A 22 -7.80 -72.95 2.72
N GLU A 23 -9.01 -72.89 2.15
CA GLU A 23 -9.74 -71.63 1.95
C GLU A 23 -9.98 -70.89 3.28
N PHE A 24 -10.43 -71.59 4.33
CA PHE A 24 -10.61 -71.02 5.67
C PHE A 24 -9.30 -70.50 6.28
N MET A 25 -8.19 -71.22 6.09
CA MET A 25 -6.88 -70.79 6.60
C MET A 25 -6.29 -69.61 5.83
N GLU A 26 -6.57 -69.49 4.53
CA GLU A 26 -6.18 -68.32 3.72
C GLU A 26 -7.01 -67.08 4.06
N GLU A 27 -8.31 -67.25 4.31
CA GLU A 27 -9.20 -66.17 4.72
C GLU A 27 -8.79 -65.61 6.09
N ASN A 28 -8.58 -66.47 7.09
CA ASN A 28 -8.09 -66.02 8.41
C ASN A 28 -6.72 -65.33 8.33
N ARG A 29 -5.82 -65.79 7.44
CA ARG A 29 -4.49 -65.16 7.29
C ARG A 29 -4.60 -63.75 6.67
N LYS A 30 -5.56 -63.54 5.76
CA LYS A 30 -5.83 -62.22 5.18
C LYS A 30 -6.46 -61.28 6.21
N ASP A 31 -7.44 -61.76 6.97
CA ASP A 31 -8.06 -60.98 8.04
C ASP A 31 -7.04 -60.55 9.09
N GLU A 32 -6.09 -61.44 9.44
CA GLU A 32 -5.01 -61.14 10.38
C GLU A 32 -4.02 -60.12 9.80
N SER A 33 -3.60 -60.24 8.52
CA SER A 33 -2.74 -59.24 7.88
C SER A 33 -3.40 -57.87 7.74
N ASP A 34 -4.69 -57.83 7.39
CA ASP A 34 -5.46 -56.60 7.23
C ASP A 34 -5.66 -55.90 8.58
N PHE A 35 -5.82 -56.67 9.67
CA PHE A 35 -5.89 -56.14 11.03
C PHE A 35 -4.57 -55.49 11.47
N TYR A 36 -3.42 -56.15 11.24
CA TYR A 36 -2.11 -55.57 11.58
C TYR A 36 -1.82 -54.30 10.76
N GLN A 37 -2.09 -54.32 9.46
CA GLN A 37 -1.86 -53.18 8.58
C GLN A 37 -2.74 -51.97 8.95
N LYS A 38 -3.99 -52.22 9.36
CA LYS A 38 -4.89 -51.18 9.86
C LYS A 38 -4.41 -50.58 11.18
N THR A 39 -3.88 -51.40 12.08
CA THR A 39 -3.34 -50.96 13.38
C THR A 39 -2.09 -50.09 13.21
N GLU A 40 -1.20 -50.43 12.27
CA GLU A 40 -0.01 -49.61 11.97
C GLU A 40 -0.39 -48.26 11.35
N GLN A 41 -1.40 -48.22 10.48
CA GLN A 41 -1.94 -46.97 9.92
C GLN A 41 -2.55 -46.07 11.00
N GLU A 42 -3.32 -46.63 11.92
CA GLU A 42 -3.91 -45.88 13.03
C GLU A 42 -2.82 -45.30 13.97
N GLN A 43 -1.74 -46.03 14.20
CA GLN A 43 -0.60 -45.55 15.00
C GLN A 43 0.18 -44.44 14.29
N GLN A 44 0.40 -44.55 12.97
CA GLN A 44 1.02 -43.47 12.19
C GLN A 44 0.18 -42.20 12.22
N TYR A 45 -1.15 -42.32 12.05
CA TYR A 45 -2.05 -41.18 12.08
C TYR A 45 -2.07 -40.50 13.47
N GLN A 46 -1.99 -41.28 14.56
CA GLN A 46 -1.90 -40.74 15.92
C GLN A 46 -0.57 -40.04 16.20
N GLN A 47 0.54 -40.55 15.66
CA GLN A 47 1.86 -39.91 15.80
C GLN A 47 1.94 -38.59 15.03
N GLU A 48 1.33 -38.52 13.84
CA GLU A 48 1.27 -37.30 13.04
C GLU A 48 0.42 -36.22 13.73
N TYR A 49 -0.72 -36.61 14.32
CA TYR A 49 -1.55 -35.72 15.15
C TYR A 49 -0.82 -35.20 16.40
N GLN A 50 -0.05 -36.05 17.08
CA GLN A 50 0.73 -35.63 18.25
C GLN A 50 1.87 -34.69 17.88
N GLN A 51 2.55 -34.92 16.76
CA GLN A 51 3.59 -34.00 16.27
C GLN A 51 3.01 -32.63 15.91
N GLU A 52 1.82 -32.58 15.31
CA GLU A 52 1.12 -31.32 15.08
C GLU A 52 0.81 -30.62 16.41
N GLU A 53 0.20 -31.30 17.39
CA GLU A 53 -0.11 -30.72 18.71
C GLU A 53 1.13 -30.20 19.46
N ASP A 54 2.24 -30.95 19.44
CA ASP A 54 3.50 -30.53 20.08
C ASP A 54 4.07 -29.28 19.40
N SER A 55 3.99 -29.19 18.06
CA SER A 55 4.38 -28.01 17.32
C SER A 55 3.53 -26.79 17.70
N TYR A 56 2.20 -26.95 17.82
CA TYR A 56 1.30 -25.88 18.28
C TYR A 56 1.65 -25.39 19.69
N GLN A 57 2.02 -26.30 20.60
CA GLN A 57 2.41 -25.94 21.96
C GLN A 57 3.75 -25.19 22.01
N GLU A 58 4.72 -25.60 21.18
CA GLU A 58 6.02 -24.90 21.07
C GLU A 58 5.84 -23.49 20.50
N TYR A 59 5.04 -23.33 19.44
CA TYR A 59 4.68 -22.02 18.89
C TYR A 59 3.96 -21.12 19.90
N GLN A 60 3.03 -21.67 20.70
CA GLN A 60 2.35 -20.92 21.76
C GLN A 60 3.34 -20.49 22.86
N GLN A 61 4.27 -21.35 23.26
CA GLN A 61 5.28 -21.01 24.26
C GLN A 61 6.28 -19.95 23.74
N GLU A 62 6.66 -19.98 22.47
CA GLU A 62 7.50 -18.94 21.85
C GLU A 62 6.75 -17.60 21.75
N ALA A 63 5.47 -17.61 21.37
CA ALA A 63 4.63 -16.42 21.33
C ALA A 63 4.42 -15.82 22.73
N GLU A 64 4.19 -16.66 23.76
CA GLU A 64 4.10 -16.22 25.15
C GLU A 64 5.43 -15.63 25.66
N GLN A 65 6.56 -16.24 25.30
CA GLN A 65 7.89 -15.74 25.67
C GLN A 65 8.22 -14.40 25.00
N GLN A 66 7.75 -14.16 23.77
CA GLN A 66 7.95 -12.90 23.06
C GLN A 66 7.34 -11.68 23.78
N TYR A 67 6.32 -11.88 24.64
CA TYR A 67 5.58 -10.80 25.31
C TYR A 67 5.62 -10.85 26.86
N GLN A 68 6.57 -11.56 27.47
CA GLN A 68 6.70 -11.68 28.94
C GLN A 68 7.04 -10.38 29.69
N GLN A 69 7.38 -9.29 29.00
CA GLN A 69 7.56 -7.99 29.64
C GLN A 69 6.21 -7.26 29.76
N PRO A 70 5.90 -6.60 30.89
CA PRO A 70 4.68 -5.81 31.01
C PRO A 70 4.64 -4.78 29.87
N TYR A 71 3.56 -4.80 29.08
CA TYR A 71 3.33 -3.82 28.02
C TYR A 71 3.43 -2.40 28.60
N GLU A 72 4.54 -1.74 28.30
CA GLU A 72 4.75 -0.33 28.61
C GLU A 72 4.50 0.42 27.30
N LYS A 73 3.43 1.22 27.25
CA LYS A 73 3.07 2.04 26.09
C LYS A 73 4.24 2.99 25.81
N ARG A 74 5.17 2.56 24.96
CA ARG A 74 6.49 3.18 24.84
C ARG A 74 6.41 4.60 24.27
N HIS A 75 5.36 4.90 23.51
CA HIS A 75 5.18 6.20 22.88
C HIS A 75 3.69 6.58 22.82
N GLU A 76 3.26 7.54 23.65
CA GLU A 76 2.17 8.40 23.20
C GLU A 76 2.73 9.24 22.03
N PRO A 77 2.00 9.41 20.93
CA PRO A 77 2.50 10.19 19.80
C PRO A 77 2.90 11.56 20.32
N PHE A 78 4.21 11.78 20.35
CA PHE A 78 4.90 12.92 20.96
C PHE A 78 4.07 14.19 20.81
N LEU A 79 3.63 14.79 21.92
CA LEU A 79 3.04 16.13 21.95
C LEU A 79 4.07 17.15 21.43
N VAL A 80 4.26 17.24 20.12
CA VAL A 80 5.04 18.31 19.50
C VAL A 80 4.14 19.53 19.46
N GLN A 81 4.71 20.64 19.95
CA GLN A 81 4.05 21.91 20.18
C GLN A 81 3.28 22.40 18.94
N SER A 82 2.17 23.10 19.23
CA SER A 82 1.38 23.87 18.27
C SER A 82 2.26 24.60 17.25
N PHE A 83 1.80 24.69 15.99
CA PHE A 83 2.50 25.36 14.90
C PHE A 83 3.09 26.70 15.36
N GLN A 84 4.42 26.73 15.49
CA GLN A 84 5.19 27.89 15.93
C GLN A 84 6.20 28.22 14.82
N PRO A 85 5.82 29.07 13.86
CA PRO A 85 6.74 29.51 12.83
C PRO A 85 7.82 30.40 13.47
N ASP A 86 9.08 30.14 13.10
CA ASP A 86 10.21 30.97 13.52
C ASP A 86 10.33 32.16 12.55
N PHE A 87 10.12 33.37 13.07
CA PHE A 87 10.21 34.62 12.31
C PHE A 87 11.60 35.27 12.37
N SER A 88 12.62 34.58 12.88
CA SER A 88 13.97 35.13 13.04
C SER A 88 14.67 35.49 11.72
N SER A 89 14.38 34.78 10.63
CA SER A 89 14.93 35.00 9.29
C SER A 89 14.03 34.39 8.23
N PHE A 90 14.10 34.86 6.96
CA PHE A 90 13.36 34.22 5.85
C PHE A 90 13.76 32.75 5.68
N SER A 91 15.03 32.40 5.94
CA SER A 91 15.50 31.02 5.91
C SER A 91 14.92 30.16 7.05
N SER A 92 14.92 30.68 8.28
CA SER A 92 14.34 30.04 9.46
C SER A 92 12.81 29.92 9.39
N PHE A 93 12.15 30.90 8.78
CA PHE A 93 10.72 30.85 8.48
C PHE A 93 10.41 29.76 7.46
N VAL A 94 11.16 29.73 6.35
CA VAL A 94 10.99 28.69 5.33
C VAL A 94 11.30 27.31 5.90
N SER A 95 12.30 27.14 6.78
CA SER A 95 12.60 25.86 7.42
C SER A 95 11.56 25.46 8.47
N SER A 96 11.13 26.36 9.35
CA SER A 96 10.09 26.06 10.36
C SER A 96 8.75 25.74 9.71
N VAL A 97 8.36 26.49 8.68
CA VAL A 97 7.19 26.17 7.86
C VAL A 97 7.41 24.82 7.18
N ARG A 98 8.54 24.58 6.52
CA ARG A 98 8.83 23.31 5.85
C ARG A 98 8.74 22.09 6.80
N ASP A 99 9.34 22.20 7.97
CA ASP A 99 9.43 21.13 8.97
C ASP A 99 8.09 20.87 9.67
N GLN A 100 7.25 21.89 9.86
CA GLN A 100 5.94 21.76 10.53
C GLN A 100 4.75 21.61 9.57
N SER A 101 4.88 21.98 8.30
CA SER A 101 3.75 22.03 7.34
C SER A 101 3.49 20.72 6.58
N GLY A 102 4.17 19.63 6.94
CA GLY A 102 4.07 18.35 6.21
C GLY A 102 4.49 18.48 4.73
N VAL A 103 5.29 19.50 4.38
CA VAL A 103 5.76 19.77 3.02
C VAL A 103 7.06 19.03 2.72
N SER A 104 7.85 18.65 3.72
CA SER A 104 8.98 17.72 3.58
C SER A 104 9.09 16.74 4.74
N GLU A 105 10.00 15.77 4.61
CA GLU A 105 10.46 14.95 5.74
C GLU A 105 11.05 15.87 6.83
N PRO A 106 10.74 15.62 8.11
CA PRO A 106 11.22 16.44 9.21
C PRO A 106 12.74 16.24 9.34
N SER A 107 13.45 17.30 9.70
CA SER A 107 14.87 17.21 10.02
C SER A 107 15.08 16.23 11.19
N SER A 108 16.12 15.41 11.10
CA SER A 108 16.46 14.25 11.95
C SER A 108 16.54 14.50 13.48
N ASN A 109 16.33 15.74 13.93
CA ASN A 109 16.43 16.14 15.33
C ASN A 109 15.06 16.30 16.02
N ALA A 110 13.95 16.26 15.28
CA ALA A 110 12.62 16.09 15.85
C ALA A 110 12.33 14.58 15.88
N GLY A 111 11.94 14.03 17.04
CA GLY A 111 11.52 12.62 17.15
C GLY A 111 10.53 12.28 16.03
N ASP A 112 10.73 11.14 15.37
CA ASP A 112 10.07 10.81 14.10
C ASP A 112 8.53 10.84 14.21
N PRO A 113 7.87 11.90 13.71
CA PRO A 113 6.43 12.09 13.88
C PRO A 113 5.60 11.21 12.95
N PHE A 114 6.25 10.48 12.04
CA PHE A 114 5.61 9.57 11.10
C PHE A 114 5.78 8.10 11.48
N GLU A 115 6.42 7.82 12.62
CA GLU A 115 6.63 6.46 13.16
C GLU A 115 7.30 5.53 12.13
N TYR A 116 8.31 6.00 11.40
CA TYR A 116 9.02 5.21 10.40
C TYR A 116 9.70 4.01 11.09
N ASN A 117 9.49 2.81 10.54
CA ASN A 117 10.02 1.53 11.06
C ASN A 117 9.61 1.12 12.49
N VAL A 118 8.60 1.75 13.08
CA VAL A 118 8.07 1.31 14.38
C VAL A 118 7.03 0.19 14.16
N PRO A 119 7.13 -0.99 14.80
CA PRO A 119 6.09 -2.01 14.67
C PRO A 119 4.78 -1.54 15.32
N ILE A 120 3.65 -1.63 14.61
CA ILE A 120 2.33 -1.23 15.16
C ILE A 120 2.02 -2.03 16.42
N VAL A 121 2.19 -3.35 16.38
CA VAL A 121 2.14 -4.24 17.54
C VAL A 121 3.55 -4.78 17.76
N PRO A 122 4.13 -4.72 18.97
CA PRO A 122 3.54 -4.24 20.22
C PRO A 122 3.80 -2.76 20.53
N ASP A 123 4.56 -2.01 19.73
CA ASP A 123 5.05 -0.70 20.21
C ASP A 123 3.98 0.41 20.22
N CYS A 124 2.97 0.34 19.34
CA CYS A 124 1.91 1.35 19.25
C CYS A 124 0.57 0.89 19.85
N VAL A 125 0.22 -0.39 19.68
CA VAL A 125 -1.05 -0.99 20.13
C VAL A 125 -0.76 -2.21 21.00
N LYS A 126 -1.59 -2.42 22.03
CA LYS A 126 -1.45 -3.55 22.94
C LYS A 126 -1.73 -4.87 22.20
N PRO A 127 -0.83 -5.86 22.24
CA PRO A 127 -1.08 -7.17 21.65
C PRO A 127 -2.24 -7.88 22.38
N GLU A 128 -3.06 -8.60 21.62
CA GLU A 128 -4.03 -9.56 22.14
C GLU A 128 -3.36 -10.88 22.55
N GLU A 129 -4.09 -11.73 23.30
CA GLU A 129 -3.57 -13.04 23.72
C GLU A 129 -3.21 -13.90 22.50
N ASN A 130 -1.96 -14.38 22.45
CA ASN A 130 -1.39 -15.16 21.34
C ASN A 130 -1.40 -14.43 19.98
N GLU A 131 -1.35 -13.09 19.97
CA GLU A 131 -1.24 -12.31 18.74
C GLU A 131 0.20 -12.35 18.20
N VAL A 132 0.37 -12.87 16.98
CA VAL A 132 1.66 -12.94 16.27
C VAL A 132 1.60 -12.02 15.06
N VAL A 133 2.59 -11.14 14.94
CA VAL A 133 2.76 -10.26 13.79
C VAL A 133 3.30 -11.07 12.62
N VAL A 134 2.55 -11.10 11.52
CA VAL A 134 2.96 -11.82 10.30
C VAL A 134 3.76 -10.89 9.41
N LYS A 135 3.20 -9.72 9.07
CA LYS A 135 3.84 -8.78 8.14
C LYS A 135 3.35 -7.35 8.33
N GLN A 136 4.24 -6.38 8.10
CA GLN A 136 3.94 -4.96 8.09
C GLN A 136 4.28 -4.35 6.74
N TYR A 137 3.40 -3.49 6.23
CA TYR A 137 3.53 -2.81 4.95
C TYR A 137 3.39 -1.29 5.11
N ASN A 138 4.27 -0.53 4.48
CA ASN A 138 4.13 0.91 4.30
C ASN A 138 3.30 1.16 3.03
N ILE A 139 2.02 1.48 3.20
CA ILE A 139 1.05 1.41 2.09
C ILE A 139 0.60 2.76 1.55
N ALA A 140 0.60 3.84 2.33
CA ALA A 140 -0.02 5.09 1.88
C ALA A 140 0.65 6.36 2.40
N ARG A 141 0.76 7.38 1.53
CA ARG A 141 1.03 8.79 1.90
C ARG A 141 -0.27 9.58 1.84
N LEU A 142 -0.79 9.94 3.01
CA LEU A 142 -2.02 10.71 3.15
C LEU A 142 -1.68 12.21 3.20
N ARG A 143 -2.33 13.02 2.38
CA ARG A 143 -2.07 14.46 2.33
C ARG A 143 -3.34 15.28 2.12
N THR A 144 -3.44 16.39 2.85
CA THR A 144 -4.41 17.46 2.59
C THR A 144 -3.68 18.79 2.54
N ARG A 145 -3.40 19.28 1.33
CA ARG A 145 -2.55 20.46 1.12
C ARG A 145 -3.11 21.74 1.76
N LEU A 146 -4.42 21.98 1.62
CA LEU A 146 -5.05 23.21 2.12
C LEU A 146 -5.09 23.29 3.66
N LYS A 147 -5.13 22.13 4.33
CA LYS A 147 -5.06 22.03 5.80
C LYS A 147 -3.65 21.73 6.30
N PHE A 148 -2.67 21.64 5.39
CA PHE A 148 -1.29 21.23 5.68
C PHE A 148 -1.23 19.98 6.56
N MET A 149 -2.05 18.98 6.24
CA MET A 149 -2.05 17.69 6.90
C MET A 149 -1.22 16.72 6.06
N LYS A 150 -0.30 16.01 6.70
CA LYS A 150 0.43 14.89 6.11
C LYS A 150 0.41 13.74 7.10
N ALA A 151 0.08 12.54 6.65
CA ALA A 151 0.18 11.33 7.44
C ALA A 151 0.70 10.16 6.60
N GLU A 152 1.25 9.16 7.27
CA GLU A 152 1.87 8.00 6.67
C GLU A 152 1.13 6.77 7.19
N GLY A 153 0.43 6.11 6.26
CA GLY A 153 -0.45 4.98 6.51
C GLY A 153 0.32 3.67 6.37
N ARG A 154 0.26 2.87 7.43
CA ARG A 154 0.91 1.57 7.57
C ARG A 154 -0.17 0.51 7.82
N LEU A 155 0.02 -0.66 7.25
CA LEU A 155 -0.87 -1.80 7.40
C LEU A 155 -0.09 -2.94 8.04
N MET A 156 -0.53 -3.41 9.19
CA MET A 156 0.01 -4.60 9.82
C MET A 156 -1.03 -5.70 9.77
N VAL A 157 -0.59 -6.90 9.41
CA VAL A 157 -1.41 -8.11 9.46
C VAL A 157 -0.88 -9.02 10.56
N THR A 158 -1.77 -9.39 11.47
CA THR A 158 -1.53 -10.38 12.52
C THR A 158 -2.39 -11.62 12.26
N ASN A 159 -2.17 -12.68 13.03
CA ASN A 159 -3.00 -13.89 13.00
C ASN A 159 -4.44 -13.63 13.47
N ARG A 160 -4.69 -12.54 14.21
CA ARG A 160 -6.01 -12.19 14.78
C ARG A 160 -6.72 -11.08 14.02
N ARG A 161 -5.99 -10.05 13.61
CA ARG A 161 -6.57 -8.82 13.06
C ARG A 161 -5.66 -8.12 12.06
N ILE A 162 -6.24 -7.18 11.35
CA ILE A 162 -5.54 -6.28 10.44
C ILE A 162 -5.66 -4.88 11.00
N LEU A 163 -4.52 -4.24 11.21
CA LEU A 163 -4.41 -2.91 11.78
C LEU A 163 -3.96 -1.94 10.69
N PHE A 164 -4.75 -0.91 10.46
CA PHE A 164 -4.33 0.24 9.67
C PHE A 164 -4.07 1.41 10.60
N ARG A 165 -2.82 1.88 10.63
CA ARG A 165 -2.41 3.03 11.43
C ARG A 165 -1.81 4.10 10.53
N ALA A 166 -2.39 5.28 10.57
CA ALA A 166 -1.89 6.46 9.89
C ALA A 166 -1.51 7.52 10.91
N ALA A 167 -0.20 7.73 11.06
CA ALA A 167 0.37 8.74 11.95
C ALA A 167 0.89 9.93 11.14
N GLY A 168 0.75 11.15 11.67
CA GLY A 168 1.21 12.33 10.98
C GLY A 168 0.99 13.63 11.73
N THR A 169 1.14 14.73 10.98
CA THR A 169 1.12 16.08 11.50
C THR A 169 0.11 16.94 10.76
N SER A 170 -0.45 17.92 11.47
CA SER A 170 -1.32 18.98 10.97
C SER A 170 -0.96 20.30 11.65
N LEU A 171 -1.41 21.43 11.11
CA LEU A 171 -1.22 22.73 11.78
C LEU A 171 -1.83 22.79 13.19
N THR A 172 -2.84 21.97 13.44
CA THR A 172 -3.55 21.88 14.72
C THR A 172 -2.93 20.88 15.70
N GLY A 173 -1.89 20.14 15.30
CA GLY A 173 -1.24 19.12 16.11
C GLY A 173 -1.13 17.76 15.39
N ASN A 174 -0.83 16.71 16.14
CA ASN A 174 -0.70 15.37 15.59
C ASN A 174 -2.03 14.82 15.08
N LEU A 175 -1.93 13.99 14.05
CA LEU A 175 -3.04 13.30 13.45
C LEU A 175 -2.77 11.81 13.55
N LEU A 176 -3.69 11.11 14.19
CA LEU A 176 -3.63 9.67 14.33
C LEU A 176 -4.97 9.09 13.90
N GLN A 177 -4.91 8.20 12.93
CA GLN A 177 -6.06 7.43 12.48
C GLN A 177 -5.73 5.95 12.60
N GLU A 178 -6.49 5.26 13.42
CA GLU A 178 -6.37 3.83 13.67
C GLU A 178 -7.67 3.16 13.24
N HIS A 179 -7.55 2.07 12.49
CA HIS A 179 -8.66 1.17 12.19
C HIS A 179 -8.18 -0.25 12.45
N GLU A 180 -8.97 -0.99 13.22
CA GLU A 180 -8.70 -2.39 13.56
C GLU A 180 -9.81 -3.26 12.97
N PHE A 181 -9.44 -4.39 12.38
CA PHE A 181 -10.36 -5.31 11.75
C PHE A 181 -10.04 -6.75 12.12
N ASP A 182 -10.99 -7.44 12.74
CA ASP A 182 -10.82 -8.86 13.07
C ASP A 182 -10.75 -9.70 11.80
N LEU A 183 -9.82 -10.64 11.75
CA LEU A 183 -9.57 -11.45 10.57
C LEU A 183 -10.81 -12.28 10.20
N ASP A 184 -11.55 -12.76 11.19
CA ASP A 184 -12.76 -13.57 11.04
C ASP A 184 -13.90 -12.80 10.37
N GLU A 185 -14.03 -11.52 10.71
CA GLU A 185 -15.05 -10.62 10.17
C GLU A 185 -14.72 -10.17 8.75
N LEU A 186 -13.49 -10.33 8.26
CA LEU A 186 -13.14 -9.90 6.91
C LEU A 186 -13.78 -10.81 5.85
N ALA A 187 -14.54 -10.23 4.93
CA ALA A 187 -15.02 -10.89 3.71
C ALA A 187 -13.99 -10.80 2.58
N GLY A 188 -13.20 -9.73 2.53
CA GLY A 188 -12.12 -9.56 1.55
C GLY A 188 -11.55 -8.14 1.54
N ILE A 189 -10.39 -7.98 0.89
CA ILE A 189 -9.73 -6.69 0.73
C ILE A 189 -9.51 -6.42 -0.76
N GLU A 190 -9.79 -5.19 -1.17
CA GLU A 190 -9.60 -4.72 -2.54
C GLU A 190 -8.77 -3.44 -2.51
N MET A 191 -7.58 -3.50 -3.11
CA MET A 191 -6.69 -2.35 -3.26
C MET A 191 -6.54 -2.05 -4.75
N HIS A 192 -6.72 -0.79 -5.14
CA HIS A 192 -6.47 -0.36 -6.50
C HIS A 192 -5.91 1.06 -6.54
N LYS A 193 -5.18 1.32 -7.62
CA LYS A 193 -4.63 2.63 -7.94
C LYS A 193 -5.54 3.33 -8.93
N ASP A 194 -6.15 4.40 -8.46
CA ASP A 194 -6.92 5.34 -9.25
C ASP A 194 -6.11 6.58 -9.61
N TYR A 195 -6.67 7.43 -10.47
CA TYR A 195 -6.17 8.77 -10.74
C TYR A 195 -7.26 9.79 -10.45
N LYS A 196 -6.92 10.83 -9.70
CA LYS A 196 -7.84 11.91 -9.34
C LYS A 196 -7.36 13.24 -9.94
N PHE A 197 -8.30 13.98 -10.51
CA PHE A 197 -8.04 15.33 -10.96
C PHE A 197 -7.90 16.28 -9.77
N SER A 198 -6.73 16.92 -9.65
CA SER A 198 -6.42 17.88 -8.59
C SER A 198 -6.64 19.31 -9.08
N LEU A 199 -7.72 19.95 -8.59
CA LEU A 199 -7.99 21.37 -8.85
C LEU A 199 -6.90 22.29 -8.31
N LEU A 200 -6.26 21.92 -7.19
CA LEU A 200 -5.15 22.69 -6.63
C LEU A 200 -3.93 22.68 -7.57
N ASN A 201 -3.65 21.54 -8.21
CA ASN A 201 -2.59 21.49 -9.23
C ASN A 201 -2.98 22.33 -10.46
N LEU A 202 -4.24 22.32 -10.87
CA LEU A 202 -4.73 23.17 -11.96
C LEU A 202 -4.55 24.67 -11.64
N PHE A 203 -5.04 25.16 -10.49
CA PHE A 203 -4.87 26.57 -10.13
C PHE A 203 -3.39 26.94 -9.92
N GLY A 204 -2.61 26.04 -9.32
CA GLY A 204 -1.16 26.22 -9.17
C GLY A 204 -0.45 26.33 -10.52
N SER A 205 -0.81 25.50 -11.49
CA SER A 205 -0.26 25.57 -12.85
C SER A 205 -0.60 26.88 -13.55
N ILE A 206 -1.85 27.34 -13.45
CA ILE A 206 -2.29 28.62 -14.04
C ILE A 206 -1.51 29.78 -13.41
N ALA A 207 -1.34 29.78 -12.08
CA ALA A 207 -0.60 30.83 -11.39
C ALA A 207 0.88 30.88 -11.82
N ILE A 208 1.53 29.72 -11.92
CA ILE A 208 2.91 29.63 -12.40
C ILE A 208 3.01 30.08 -13.86
N GLU A 209 2.05 29.71 -14.70
CA GLU A 209 2.03 30.08 -16.11
C GLU A 209 1.87 31.60 -16.29
N VAL A 210 0.97 32.23 -15.53
CA VAL A 210 0.78 33.69 -15.55
C VAL A 210 2.07 34.41 -15.15
N LEU A 211 2.76 33.91 -14.12
CA LEU A 211 4.05 34.46 -13.70
C LEU A 211 5.13 34.27 -14.78
N ALA A 212 5.23 33.08 -15.37
CA ALA A 212 6.18 32.78 -16.44
C ALA A 212 5.93 33.66 -17.68
N LEU A 213 4.67 33.87 -18.05
CA LEU A 213 4.28 34.75 -19.15
C LEU A 213 4.68 36.21 -18.86
N TYR A 214 4.39 36.71 -17.64
CA TYR A 214 4.78 38.06 -17.23
C TYR A 214 6.30 38.26 -17.32
N LEU A 215 7.08 37.32 -16.77
CA LEU A 215 8.54 37.36 -16.82
C LEU A 215 9.07 37.30 -18.27
N THR A 216 8.45 36.50 -19.12
CA THR A 216 8.81 36.40 -20.54
C THR A 216 8.56 37.72 -21.26
N ILE A 217 7.41 38.36 -21.05
CA ILE A 217 7.11 39.68 -21.62
C ILE A 217 8.11 40.72 -21.13
N ALA A 218 8.41 40.74 -19.83
CA ALA A 218 9.38 41.67 -19.26
C ALA A 218 10.78 41.49 -19.88
N LEU A 219 11.20 40.24 -20.11
CA LEU A 219 12.49 39.91 -20.73
C LEU A 219 12.59 40.43 -22.18
N PHE A 220 11.51 40.33 -22.95
CA PHE A 220 11.47 40.78 -24.34
C PHE A 220 11.06 42.25 -24.51
N SER A 221 10.66 42.95 -23.46
CA SER A 221 10.18 44.35 -23.53
C SER A 221 11.24 45.33 -24.06
N ASN A 222 12.51 45.05 -23.79
CA ASN A 222 13.66 45.85 -24.22
C ASN A 222 14.35 45.31 -25.48
N ALA A 223 13.86 44.20 -26.04
CA ALA A 223 14.47 43.55 -27.19
C ALA A 223 13.88 44.10 -28.49
N GLY A 224 14.74 44.39 -29.48
CA GLY A 224 14.28 44.73 -30.83
C GLY A 224 13.57 43.56 -31.50
N ASN A 225 12.64 43.84 -32.43
CA ASN A 225 11.80 42.82 -33.07
C ASN A 225 12.57 41.62 -33.64
N GLY A 226 13.70 41.86 -34.32
CA GLY A 226 14.54 40.77 -34.86
C GLY A 226 15.17 39.90 -33.78
N GLY A 227 15.62 40.50 -32.67
CA GLY A 227 16.16 39.78 -31.52
C GLY A 227 15.08 38.93 -30.83
N THR A 228 13.88 39.49 -30.65
CA THR A 228 12.72 38.78 -30.08
C THR A 228 12.33 37.55 -30.90
N ILE A 229 12.37 37.65 -32.23
CA ILE A 229 12.07 36.50 -33.11
C ILE A 229 13.15 35.42 -32.96
N ALA A 230 14.44 35.78 -33.11
CA ALA A 230 15.53 34.81 -33.08
C ALA A 230 15.64 34.12 -31.70
N VAL A 231 15.69 34.91 -30.63
CA VAL A 231 15.81 34.40 -29.26
C VAL A 231 14.54 33.66 -28.84
N GLY A 232 13.36 34.17 -29.23
CA GLY A 232 12.08 33.50 -28.94
C GLY A 232 11.96 32.13 -29.58
N VAL A 233 12.43 31.94 -30.82
CA VAL A 233 12.43 30.62 -31.47
C VAL A 233 13.43 29.67 -30.80
N ILE A 234 14.65 30.15 -30.48
CA ILE A 234 15.68 29.31 -29.85
C ILE A 234 15.23 28.84 -28.46
N LEU A 235 14.78 29.78 -27.61
CA LEU A 235 14.29 29.44 -26.27
C LEU A 235 13.00 28.62 -26.33
N GLY A 236 12.13 28.88 -27.31
CA GLY A 236 10.93 28.09 -27.57
C GLY A 236 11.25 26.63 -27.83
N LEU A 237 12.19 26.35 -28.73
CA LEU A 237 12.62 24.99 -29.05
C LEU A 237 13.33 24.32 -27.86
N LEU A 238 14.20 25.05 -27.16
CA LEU A 238 14.87 24.54 -25.96
C LEU A 238 13.90 24.21 -24.83
N GLY A 239 12.80 24.97 -24.68
CA GLY A 239 11.78 24.72 -23.67
C GLY A 239 10.98 23.42 -23.88
N ILE A 240 10.95 22.88 -25.10
CA ILE A 240 10.27 21.60 -25.39
C ILE A 240 11.15 20.40 -25.00
N VAL A 241 12.48 20.54 -25.07
CA VAL A 241 13.43 19.43 -24.84
C VAL A 241 13.27 18.78 -23.45
N PRO A 242 13.13 19.54 -22.34
CA PRO A 242 12.91 18.95 -21.01
C PRO A 242 11.68 18.07 -20.88
N THR A 243 10.61 18.30 -21.67
CA THR A 243 9.40 17.48 -21.63
C THR A 243 9.70 16.02 -21.99
N VAL A 244 10.66 15.80 -22.90
CA VAL A 244 11.07 14.47 -23.36
C VAL A 244 12.10 13.83 -22.41
N ILE A 245 13.04 14.62 -21.88
CA ILE A 245 14.17 14.09 -21.10
C ILE A 245 13.80 13.85 -19.63
N VAL A 246 13.04 14.76 -19.01
CA VAL A 246 12.92 14.81 -17.54
C VAL A 246 11.71 14.00 -17.06
N TYR A 247 11.78 12.68 -17.06
CA TYR A 247 10.62 11.83 -16.71
C TYR A 247 10.08 12.05 -15.28
N LYS A 248 10.95 12.37 -14.31
CA LYS A 248 10.60 12.38 -12.87
C LYS A 248 9.99 13.69 -12.35
N HIS A 249 10.06 14.79 -13.10
CA HIS A 249 9.66 16.12 -12.60
C HIS A 249 8.55 16.76 -13.46
N PRO A 250 7.28 16.37 -13.27
CA PRO A 250 6.18 16.81 -14.13
C PRO A 250 5.94 18.33 -14.05
N TRP A 251 6.16 18.95 -12.88
CA TRP A 251 6.07 20.41 -12.72
C TRP A 251 7.14 21.17 -13.51
N LEU A 252 8.35 20.62 -13.62
CA LEU A 252 9.43 21.25 -14.39
C LEU A 252 9.13 21.19 -15.89
N LYS A 253 8.61 20.05 -16.38
CA LYS A 253 8.17 19.90 -17.78
C LYS A 253 7.13 20.96 -18.14
N LEU A 254 6.11 21.09 -17.29
CA LEU A 254 5.03 22.05 -17.48
C LEU A 254 5.54 23.49 -17.55
N LEU A 255 6.46 23.87 -16.67
CA LEU A 255 7.09 25.19 -16.65
C LEU A 255 7.88 25.44 -17.95
N CYS A 256 8.72 24.50 -18.36
CA CYS A 256 9.50 24.63 -19.60
C CYS A 256 8.61 24.71 -20.85
N ALA A 257 7.55 23.91 -20.91
CA ALA A 257 6.56 23.95 -21.98
C ALA A 257 5.79 25.28 -22.00
N GLY A 258 5.43 25.83 -20.83
CA GLY A 258 4.79 27.13 -20.70
C GLY A 258 5.67 28.28 -21.20
N ILE A 259 6.94 28.31 -20.78
CA ILE A 259 7.93 29.27 -21.30
C ILE A 259 8.05 29.13 -22.83
N SER A 260 8.06 27.90 -23.35
CA SER A 260 8.13 27.67 -24.79
C SER A 260 6.97 28.33 -25.54
N VAL A 261 5.73 28.12 -25.06
CA VAL A 261 4.52 28.75 -25.61
C VAL A 261 4.63 30.27 -25.53
N ALA A 262 5.04 30.83 -24.39
CA ALA A 262 5.20 32.27 -24.21
C ALA A 262 6.25 32.86 -25.19
N CYS A 263 7.39 32.19 -25.38
CA CYS A 263 8.42 32.61 -26.31
C CYS A 263 7.94 32.60 -27.77
N PHE A 264 7.21 31.57 -28.20
CA PHE A 264 6.64 31.54 -29.56
C PHE A 264 5.57 32.62 -29.76
N GLN A 265 4.74 32.89 -28.75
CA GLN A 265 3.79 34.01 -28.82
C GLN A 265 4.50 35.36 -28.99
N MET A 266 5.61 35.58 -28.28
CA MET A 266 6.40 36.81 -28.43
C MET A 266 7.05 36.91 -29.81
N ALA A 267 7.59 35.81 -30.35
CA ALA A 267 8.14 35.77 -31.70
C ALA A 267 7.08 36.12 -32.76
N ILE A 268 5.85 35.60 -32.63
CA ILE A 268 4.74 35.95 -33.54
C ILE A 268 4.37 37.42 -33.44
N ARG A 269 4.26 37.98 -32.22
CA ARG A 269 3.95 39.41 -32.03
C ARG A 269 5.01 40.30 -32.66
N ALA A 270 6.29 39.95 -32.54
CA ALA A 270 7.41 40.70 -33.12
C ALA A 270 7.53 40.56 -34.65
N SER A 271 7.03 39.46 -35.24
CA SER A 271 7.14 39.15 -36.66
C SER A 271 6.41 40.14 -37.58
N MET A 272 5.48 40.95 -37.06
CA MET A 272 4.58 41.92 -37.74
C MET A 272 3.73 41.36 -38.91
N SER A 273 4.16 40.29 -39.56
CA SER A 273 3.48 39.47 -40.56
C SER A 273 3.06 38.14 -39.93
N ARG A 274 1.90 37.62 -40.35
CA ARG A 274 1.42 36.29 -39.90
C ARG A 274 2.27 35.20 -40.58
N SER A 275 3.34 34.79 -39.92
CA SER A 275 4.14 33.65 -40.37
C SER A 275 3.44 32.33 -40.01
N SER A 276 3.09 31.55 -41.03
CA SER A 276 2.48 30.23 -40.85
C SER A 276 3.40 29.25 -40.10
N PHE A 277 4.72 29.39 -40.29
CA PHE A 277 5.73 28.59 -39.61
C PHE A 277 5.72 28.78 -38.08
N LEU A 278 5.78 30.03 -37.59
CA LEU A 278 5.74 30.29 -36.15
C LEU A 278 4.39 29.89 -35.53
N SER A 279 3.31 30.05 -36.27
CA SER A 279 1.98 29.60 -35.85
C SER A 279 1.94 28.07 -35.68
N LEU A 280 2.58 27.31 -36.56
CA LEU A 280 2.69 25.85 -36.43
C LEU A 280 3.51 25.46 -35.20
N LEU A 281 4.66 26.12 -34.95
CA LEU A 281 5.47 25.86 -33.76
C LEU A 281 4.70 26.14 -32.47
N LEU A 282 3.92 27.22 -32.43
CA LEU A 282 3.05 27.54 -31.30
C LEU A 282 2.00 26.45 -31.07
N ILE A 283 1.37 25.92 -32.14
CA ILE A 283 0.38 24.84 -32.02
C ILE A 283 1.02 23.59 -31.42
N VAL A 284 2.20 23.20 -31.91
CA VAL A 284 2.92 22.03 -31.38
C VAL A 284 3.28 22.23 -29.90
N ALA A 285 3.85 23.38 -29.54
CA ALA A 285 4.18 23.70 -28.15
C ALA A 285 2.93 23.72 -27.25
N SER A 286 1.80 24.22 -27.75
CA SER A 286 0.53 24.26 -27.00
C SER A 286 -0.01 22.85 -26.74
N ILE A 287 0.10 21.94 -27.71
CA ILE A 287 -0.31 20.54 -27.51
C ILE A 287 0.55 19.88 -26.43
N VAL A 288 1.87 20.08 -26.48
CA VAL A 288 2.80 19.55 -25.47
C VAL A 288 2.46 20.10 -24.08
N TYR A 289 2.24 21.41 -23.98
CA TYR A 289 1.82 22.06 -22.73
C TYR A 289 0.51 21.47 -22.18
N LEU A 290 -0.51 21.26 -23.03
CA LEU A 290 -1.78 20.68 -22.61
C LEU A 290 -1.61 19.24 -22.09
N LEU A 291 -0.75 18.44 -22.71
CA LEU A 291 -0.44 17.09 -22.23
C LEU A 291 0.27 17.12 -20.87
N ASP A 292 1.28 17.98 -20.71
CA ASP A 292 1.98 18.15 -19.43
C ASP A 292 1.05 18.67 -18.33
N LEU A 293 0.11 19.57 -18.69
CA LEU A 293 -0.91 20.09 -17.78
C LEU A 293 -1.83 18.96 -17.28
N LEU A 294 -2.28 18.08 -18.18
CA LEU A 294 -3.09 16.93 -17.80
C LEU A 294 -2.30 16.00 -16.88
N ILE A 295 -1.04 15.69 -17.18
CA ILE A 295 -0.18 14.84 -16.34
C ILE A 295 -0.03 15.44 -14.92
N VAL A 296 0.18 16.75 -14.81
CA VAL A 296 0.30 17.44 -13.52
C VAL A 296 -1.04 17.46 -12.77
N CYS A 297 -2.16 17.59 -13.47
CA CYS A 297 -3.48 17.61 -12.84
C CYS A 297 -3.96 16.24 -12.38
N PHE A 298 -3.61 15.15 -13.07
CA PHE A 298 -3.99 13.79 -12.70
C PHE A 298 -2.98 13.18 -11.73
N VAL A 299 -3.31 13.24 -10.44
CA VAL A 299 -2.49 12.72 -9.34
C VAL A 299 -2.89 11.27 -9.06
N PRO A 300 -1.94 10.35 -8.85
CA PRO A 300 -2.27 8.99 -8.43
C PRO A 300 -2.98 9.00 -7.07
N ASN A 301 -3.98 8.16 -6.91
CA ASN A 301 -4.75 8.00 -5.69
C ASN A 301 -4.90 6.50 -5.36
N LEU A 302 -4.54 6.10 -4.16
CA LEU A 302 -4.72 4.75 -3.66
C LEU A 302 -6.09 4.66 -2.97
N VAL A 303 -6.82 3.59 -3.30
CA VAL A 303 -8.10 3.27 -2.67
C VAL A 303 -8.01 1.86 -2.10
N ILE A 304 -8.28 1.75 -0.80
CA ILE A 304 -8.34 0.48 -0.07
C ILE A 304 -9.77 0.30 0.41
N LYS A 305 -10.38 -0.82 0.04
CA LYS A 305 -11.73 -1.21 0.45
C LYS A 305 -11.62 -2.49 1.25
N ILE A 306 -12.03 -2.41 2.51
CA ILE A 306 -12.08 -3.56 3.40
C ILE A 306 -13.55 -3.97 3.50
N LYS A 307 -13.88 -5.18 3.03
CA LYS A 307 -15.23 -5.73 3.04
C LYS A 307 -15.37 -6.61 4.28
N VAL A 308 -16.38 -6.34 5.10
CA VAL A 308 -16.65 -7.06 6.35
C VAL A 308 -17.89 -7.96 6.17
N LYS A 309 -17.92 -9.11 6.84
CA LYS A 309 -19.01 -10.09 6.86
C LYS A 309 -20.12 -9.57 7.76
N GLY A 310 -20.90 -8.63 7.25
CA GLY A 310 -22.04 -8.04 7.93
C GLY A 310 -22.66 -6.96 7.05
N ALA A 311 -23.87 -6.51 7.36
CA ALA A 311 -24.53 -5.40 6.64
C ALA A 311 -23.86 -4.04 6.89
N HIS A 312 -22.60 -4.02 7.32
CA HIS A 312 -21.79 -2.82 7.53
C HIS A 312 -21.12 -2.44 6.21
N ALA A 313 -21.20 -1.16 5.86
CA ALA A 313 -20.61 -0.64 4.64
C ALA A 313 -19.09 -0.91 4.65
N ALA A 314 -18.53 -1.25 3.49
CA ALA A 314 -17.09 -1.45 3.36
C ALA A 314 -16.35 -0.20 3.85
N ILE A 315 -15.33 -0.36 4.70
CA ILE A 315 -14.56 0.80 5.15
C ILE A 315 -13.66 1.25 4.00
N HIS A 316 -13.81 2.52 3.61
CA HIS A 316 -13.16 3.11 2.45
C HIS A 316 -11.99 4.00 2.89
N ILE A 317 -10.81 3.41 2.95
CA ILE A 317 -9.58 4.17 3.17
C ILE A 317 -9.13 4.70 1.80
N GLY A 318 -9.66 5.87 1.46
CA GLY A 318 -9.38 6.56 0.20
C GLY A 318 -9.76 8.03 0.27
N SER A 319 -9.22 8.82 -0.66
CA SER A 319 -9.58 10.23 -0.82
C SER A 319 -11.06 10.38 -1.18
N GLN A 320 -11.73 11.41 -0.63
CA GLN A 320 -13.08 11.78 -1.07
C GLN A 320 -13.14 11.85 -2.61
N ARG A 321 -14.13 11.20 -3.22
CA ARG A 321 -14.27 11.22 -4.68
C ARG A 321 -14.42 12.65 -5.20
N SER A 322 -13.90 12.86 -6.41
CA SER A 322 -13.92 14.12 -7.17
C SER A 322 -15.27 14.84 -7.10
N LEU A 323 -15.24 16.18 -7.09
CA LEU A 323 -16.41 17.09 -7.13
C LEU A 323 -17.44 16.77 -8.24
N LEU A 324 -17.04 16.00 -9.26
CA LEU A 324 -17.87 15.63 -10.42
C LEU A 324 -18.65 14.32 -10.25
N GLN A 325 -18.45 13.54 -9.18
CA GLN A 325 -19.15 12.27 -8.97
C GLN A 325 -20.17 12.37 -7.83
N ARG A 326 -21.41 11.96 -8.12
CA ARG A 326 -22.55 12.00 -7.20
C ARG A 326 -22.24 11.22 -5.92
N ARG A 327 -22.38 11.89 -4.79
CA ARG A 327 -22.27 11.40 -3.41
C ARG A 327 -23.00 10.05 -3.26
N GLY A 328 -22.25 8.98 -2.99
CA GLY A 328 -22.81 7.73 -2.45
C GLY A 328 -22.98 7.86 -0.94
N GLU A 329 -24.14 7.49 -0.41
CA GLU A 329 -24.54 7.76 0.98
C GLU A 329 -23.76 6.97 2.07
N ASN A 330 -22.98 5.95 1.71
CA ASN A 330 -22.50 4.95 2.68
C ASN A 330 -20.97 4.74 2.73
N GLU A 331 -20.14 5.59 2.11
CA GLU A 331 -18.68 5.42 2.14
C GLU A 331 -18.06 6.35 3.22
N GLU A 332 -17.63 5.78 4.36
CA GLU A 332 -16.80 6.50 5.34
C GLU A 332 -15.39 6.68 4.77
N TYR A 333 -15.03 7.92 4.44
CA TYR A 333 -13.73 8.29 3.86
C TYR A 333 -12.71 8.62 4.95
N SER A 334 -11.41 8.45 4.66
CA SER A 334 -10.31 8.71 5.58
C SER A 334 -10.16 10.18 6.02
N GLY A 335 -10.90 11.11 5.43
CA GLY A 335 -10.81 12.55 5.72
C GLY A 335 -9.64 13.28 5.02
N PHE A 336 -8.80 12.54 4.28
CA PHE A 336 -7.71 13.10 3.48
C PHE A 336 -8.10 13.36 2.02
N VAL A 337 -7.50 14.39 1.41
CA VAL A 337 -7.82 14.80 0.03
C VAL A 337 -6.95 14.09 -1.01
N GLU A 338 -5.75 13.65 -0.66
CA GLU A 338 -4.83 12.89 -1.52
C GLU A 338 -4.35 11.67 -0.73
N VAL A 339 -4.51 10.47 -1.28
CA VAL A 339 -3.96 9.22 -0.70
C VAL A 339 -3.03 8.64 -1.75
N LEU A 340 -1.72 8.74 -1.59
CA LEU A 340 -0.73 8.35 -2.59
C LEU A 340 -0.16 6.96 -2.26
N PRO A 341 0.19 6.13 -3.25
CA PRO A 341 0.94 4.91 -2.99
C PRO A 341 2.34 5.21 -2.42
N TRP A 342 2.83 4.31 -1.58
CA TRP A 342 4.17 4.27 -1.00
C TRP A 342 4.99 3.11 -1.63
N GLU A 343 6.15 2.79 -1.07
CA GLU A 343 7.07 1.69 -1.40
C GLU A 343 6.39 0.32 -1.42
N ASP A 344 5.68 -0.09 -0.35
CA ASP A 344 5.16 -1.45 -0.25
C ASP A 344 3.76 -1.62 -0.84
N THR A 345 3.16 -0.55 -1.39
CA THR A 345 1.78 -0.61 -1.90
C THR A 345 1.61 -1.66 -2.99
N VAL A 346 2.57 -1.79 -3.91
CA VAL A 346 2.48 -2.75 -5.01
C VAL A 346 2.61 -4.19 -4.50
N MET A 347 3.48 -4.41 -3.51
CA MET A 347 3.64 -5.71 -2.86
C MET A 347 2.35 -6.08 -2.12
N ALA A 348 1.82 -5.17 -1.31
CA ALA A 348 0.56 -5.36 -0.60
C ALA A 348 -0.61 -5.61 -1.57
N MET A 349 -0.70 -4.89 -2.69
CA MET A 349 -1.75 -5.12 -3.70
C MET A 349 -1.74 -6.54 -4.28
N ASN A 350 -0.58 -7.17 -4.40
CA ASN A 350 -0.43 -8.50 -4.99
C ASN A 350 -0.58 -9.63 -3.97
N GLU A 351 -0.07 -9.42 -2.75
CA GLU A 351 0.05 -10.48 -1.74
C GLU A 351 -1.06 -10.46 -0.69
N LEU A 352 -1.57 -9.28 -0.31
CA LEU A 352 -2.43 -9.12 0.86
C LEU A 352 -3.69 -9.99 0.79
N GLY A 353 -4.31 -10.10 -0.39
CA GLY A 353 -5.49 -10.96 -0.57
C GLY A 353 -5.19 -12.44 -0.35
N ALA A 354 -4.04 -12.92 -0.86
CA ALA A 354 -3.60 -14.30 -0.68
C ALA A 354 -3.15 -14.58 0.76
N LEU A 355 -2.43 -13.64 1.37
CA LEU A 355 -1.97 -13.73 2.76
C LEU A 355 -3.17 -13.85 3.72
N ILE A 356 -4.23 -13.08 3.52
CA ILE A 356 -5.45 -13.15 4.35
C ILE A 356 -6.19 -14.47 4.14
N ASP A 357 -6.28 -14.96 2.91
CA ASP A 357 -6.95 -16.23 2.61
C ASP A 357 -6.17 -17.43 3.18
N ASP A 358 -4.84 -17.41 3.08
CA ASP A 358 -3.96 -18.41 3.68
C ASP A 358 -4.07 -18.40 5.21
N LEU A 359 -4.03 -17.23 5.86
CA LEU A 359 -4.20 -17.12 7.32
C LEU A 359 -5.55 -17.70 7.78
N LYS A 360 -6.62 -17.50 7.01
CA LYS A 360 -7.94 -18.05 7.33
C LYS A 360 -8.06 -19.56 7.14
N LYS A 361 -7.31 -20.13 6.21
CA LYS A 361 -7.43 -21.55 5.82
C LYS A 361 -6.41 -22.44 6.49
N GLN A 362 -5.20 -21.93 6.67
CA GLN A 362 -4.01 -22.70 7.06
C GLN A 362 -3.47 -22.29 8.43
N GLY A 363 -3.99 -21.21 9.05
CA GLY A 363 -3.62 -20.78 10.39
C GLY A 363 -2.11 -20.65 10.53
N ASP A 364 -1.53 -21.49 11.38
CA ASP A 364 -0.12 -21.42 11.78
C ASP A 364 0.85 -21.75 10.64
N TYR A 365 0.47 -22.61 9.70
CA TYR A 365 1.28 -22.87 8.50
C TYR A 365 1.39 -21.61 7.62
N ALA A 366 0.35 -20.79 7.57
CA ALA A 366 0.43 -19.51 6.86
C ALA A 366 1.35 -18.52 7.57
N ILE A 367 1.41 -18.55 8.91
CA ILE A 367 2.33 -17.71 9.67
C ILE A 367 3.78 -18.05 9.31
N ASP A 368 4.18 -19.32 9.34
CA ASP A 368 5.54 -19.74 8.95
C ASP A 368 5.86 -19.44 7.47
N LYS A 369 4.88 -19.58 6.58
CA LYS A 369 5.04 -19.29 5.15
C LYS A 369 5.28 -17.80 4.87
N TRP A 370 4.54 -16.91 5.53
CA TRP A 370 4.50 -15.48 5.22
C TRP A 370 5.39 -14.62 6.11
N SER A 371 5.88 -15.16 7.23
CA SER A 371 6.87 -14.51 8.11
C SER A 371 8.31 -14.60 7.59
N LYS A 372 8.57 -15.52 6.64
CA LYS A 372 9.82 -15.64 5.89
C LYS A 372 9.91 -14.62 4.76
#